data_AF-A0A521L979-F1
#
_entry.id   AF-A0A521L979-F1
#
_cell.length_a   1.000
_cell.length_b   1.000
_cell.length_c   1.000
_cell.angle_alpha   90.00
_cell.angle_beta   90.00
_cell.angle_gamma   90.00
#
_symmetry.space_group_name_H-M   'P 1'
#
loop_
_entity.id
_entity.type
_entity.pdbx_description
1 polymer ?
#
loop_
_entity_poly.entity_id
_entity_poly.type
_entity_poly.pdbx_seq_one_letter_code
_entity_poly.pdbx_strand_id
1 'polypeptide(L)'
;MANAISWIVTSVLIAIPIGYFAIRWDNEQFRDGALGNWFGTVAGVVGGVPIALWLSARQQRAQEAAKRSSRARDRAEQIRHLRGRQFEELQHNTGAVSQLQDILSKTRTARADVWEWAARVVDSFEFDARRHFELLALTPAERLDDADLERAYRDLQRLTYRVREAAAAHAFFYGYSADEKSANWQQEEVRHFAELVSSDLTKTVQRMKESGAA
;
A
#
# COMPACT_ATOMS: atom_id res chain seq x y z
N MET A 1 7.61 2.18 -35.07
CA MET A 1 8.79 2.59 -35.86
C MET A 1 9.87 1.49 -35.96
N ALA A 2 10.12 0.67 -34.93
CA ALA A 2 11.10 -0.43 -34.99
C ALA A 2 10.88 -1.44 -36.14
N ASN A 3 9.62 -1.74 -36.49
CA ASN A 3 9.31 -2.66 -37.61
C ASN A 3 9.77 -2.12 -38.97
N ALA A 4 9.65 -0.83 -39.25
CA ALA A 4 10.00 -0.27 -40.55
C ALA A 4 11.52 -0.30 -40.79
N ILE A 5 12.31 0.01 -39.75
CA ILE A 5 13.78 -0.01 -39.81
C ILE A 5 14.28 -1.45 -40.00
N SER A 6 13.69 -2.42 -39.31
CA SER A 6 14.03 -3.84 -39.49
C SER A 6 13.82 -4.31 -40.93
N TRP A 7 12.69 -3.97 -41.55
CA TRP A 7 12.42 -4.37 -42.93
C TRP A 7 13.38 -3.70 -43.92
N ILE A 8 13.75 -2.43 -43.70
CA ILE A 8 14.73 -1.74 -44.54
C ILE A 8 16.11 -2.41 -44.45
N VAL A 9 16.59 -2.70 -43.24
CA VAL A 9 17.90 -3.36 -43.03
C VAL A 9 17.93 -4.74 -43.66
N THR A 10 16.87 -5.55 -43.48
CA THR A 10 16.74 -6.86 -44.12
C THR A 10 16.71 -6.74 -45.65
N SER A 11 16.00 -5.75 -46.18
CA SER A 11 15.91 -5.55 -47.63
C SER A 11 17.26 -5.15 -48.24
N VAL A 12 18.01 -4.27 -47.57
CA VAL A 12 19.34 -3.83 -48.03
C VAL A 12 20.35 -5.00 -47.99
N LEU A 13 20.32 -5.80 -46.92
CA LEU A 13 21.18 -6.99 -46.79
C LEU A 13 20.89 -8.06 -47.84
N ILE A 14 19.65 -8.15 -48.34
CA ILE A 14 19.26 -9.07 -49.42
C ILE A 14 19.57 -8.47 -50.80
N ALA A 15 19.37 -7.17 -50.99
CA ALA A 15 19.53 -6.50 -52.29
C ALA A 15 21.00 -6.40 -52.75
N ILE A 16 21.94 -6.15 -51.83
CA ILE A 16 23.37 -5.99 -52.16
C ILE A 16 23.97 -7.28 -52.76
N PRO A 17 23.79 -8.48 -52.15
CA PRO A 17 24.23 -9.73 -52.74
C PRO A 17 23.56 -10.03 -54.09
N ILE A 18 22.26 -9.74 -54.24
CA ILE A 18 21.53 -9.96 -55.51
C ILE A 18 22.11 -9.08 -56.63
N GLY A 19 22.39 -7.80 -56.34
CA GLY A 19 23.03 -6.90 -57.30
C GLY A 19 24.44 -7.36 -57.70
N TYR A 20 25.23 -7.82 -56.72
CA TYR A 20 26.56 -8.37 -56.99
C TYR A 20 26.51 -9.68 -57.79
N PHE A 21 25.52 -10.53 -57.52
CA PHE A 21 25.29 -11.80 -58.21
C PHE A 21 24.87 -11.58 -59.67
N ALA A 22 24.00 -10.59 -59.92
CA ALA A 22 23.57 -10.22 -61.28
C ALA A 22 24.72 -9.71 -62.14
N ILE A 23 25.67 -8.96 -61.55
CA ILE A 23 26.84 -8.43 -62.26
C ILE A 23 27.86 -9.54 -62.59
N ARG A 24 27.93 -10.61 -61.80
CA ARG A 24 28.91 -11.71 -61.97
C ARG A 24 28.34 -13.00 -62.53
N TRP A 25 27.13 -12.97 -63.09
CA TRP A 25 26.42 -14.16 -63.57
C TRP A 25 27.16 -14.93 -64.67
N ASP A 26 27.97 -14.24 -65.47
CA ASP A 26 28.67 -14.80 -66.64
C ASP A 26 29.89 -15.67 -66.28
N ASN A 27 30.20 -15.84 -64.98
CA ASN A 27 31.38 -16.57 -64.52
C ASN A 27 30.98 -17.93 -63.91
N GLU A 28 31.14 -19.03 -64.68
CA GLU A 28 30.66 -20.37 -64.32
C GLU A 28 31.24 -20.90 -63.00
N GLN A 29 32.53 -20.65 -62.71
CA GLN A 29 33.17 -21.02 -61.44
C GLN A 29 32.58 -20.29 -60.23
N PHE A 30 32.06 -19.08 -60.43
CA PHE A 30 31.44 -18.29 -59.36
C PHE A 30 30.01 -18.78 -59.08
N ARG A 31 29.29 -19.22 -60.12
CA ARG A 31 27.88 -19.61 -60.04
C ARG A 31 27.65 -20.83 -59.15
N ASP A 32 28.45 -21.88 -59.30
CA ASP A 32 28.27 -23.14 -58.56
C ASP A 32 28.68 -23.05 -57.09
N GLY A 33 29.69 -22.23 -56.75
CA GLY A 33 30.09 -21.99 -55.36
C GLY A 33 29.24 -20.94 -54.63
N ALA A 34 28.79 -19.89 -55.33
CA ALA A 34 28.05 -18.79 -54.73
C ALA A 34 26.57 -19.08 -54.54
N LEU A 35 25.94 -19.94 -55.38
CA LEU A 35 24.53 -20.32 -55.23
C LEU A 35 24.27 -20.99 -53.87
N GLY A 36 25.07 -21.98 -53.49
CA GLY A 36 24.90 -22.69 -52.22
C GLY A 36 25.05 -21.78 -51.00
N ASN A 37 26.06 -20.90 -51.02
CA ASN A 37 26.32 -19.97 -49.92
C ASN A 37 25.27 -18.85 -49.84
N TRP A 38 24.79 -18.36 -51.00
CA TRP A 38 23.73 -17.36 -51.06
C TRP A 38 22.38 -17.91 -50.59
N PHE A 39 21.99 -19.11 -51.01
CA PHE A 39 20.77 -19.77 -50.52
C PHE A 39 20.84 -20.02 -49.01
N GLY A 40 21.99 -20.47 -48.48
CA GLY A 40 22.18 -20.63 -47.05
C GLY A 40 22.03 -19.33 -46.26
N THR A 41 22.57 -18.23 -46.80
CA THR A 41 22.50 -16.90 -46.16
C THR A 41 21.08 -16.32 -46.21
N VAL A 42 20.41 -16.40 -47.36
CA VAL A 42 19.03 -15.92 -47.52
C VAL A 42 18.06 -16.75 -46.69
N ALA A 43 18.18 -18.08 -46.69
CA ALA A 43 17.36 -18.94 -45.84
C ALA A 43 17.61 -18.67 -44.34
N GLY A 44 18.87 -18.45 -43.95
CA GLY A 44 19.26 -18.11 -42.58
C GLY A 44 18.72 -16.76 -42.13
N VAL A 45 18.76 -15.73 -42.97
CA VAL A 45 18.28 -14.37 -42.62
C VAL A 45 16.75 -14.28 -42.67
N VAL A 46 16.11 -14.81 -43.72
CA VAL A 46 14.65 -14.76 -43.89
C VAL A 46 13.95 -15.67 -42.88
N GLY A 47 14.53 -16.83 -42.57
CA GLY A 47 13.99 -17.73 -41.55
C GLY A 47 14.37 -17.34 -40.12
N GLY A 48 15.65 -17.05 -39.88
CA GLY A 48 16.20 -16.89 -38.53
C GLY A 48 15.82 -15.57 -37.86
N VAL A 49 15.80 -14.45 -38.59
CA VAL A 49 15.52 -13.13 -37.99
C VAL A 49 14.08 -13.01 -37.47
N PRO A 50 13.03 -13.41 -38.21
CA PRO A 50 11.66 -13.35 -37.70
C PRO A 50 11.42 -14.26 -36.51
N ILE A 51 12.00 -15.47 -36.51
CA ILE A 51 11.88 -16.42 -35.40
C ILE A 51 12.55 -15.86 -34.14
N ALA A 52 13.75 -15.30 -34.26
CA ALA A 52 14.46 -14.69 -33.14
C ALA A 52 13.69 -13.48 -32.56
N LEU A 53 13.12 -12.62 -33.41
CA LEU A 53 12.31 -11.48 -32.97
C LEU A 53 10.99 -11.91 -32.32
N TRP A 54 10.35 -12.95 -32.84
CA TRP A 54 9.14 -13.50 -32.22
C TRP A 54 9.46 -14.11 -30.84
N LEU A 55 10.57 -14.83 -30.74
CA LEU A 55 11.01 -15.44 -29.48
C LEU A 55 11.36 -14.37 -28.44
N SER A 56 12.09 -13.32 -28.83
CA SER A 56 12.46 -12.22 -27.92
C SER A 56 11.23 -11.42 -27.49
N ALA A 57 10.30 -11.14 -28.39
CA ALA A 57 9.03 -10.49 -28.05
C ALA A 57 8.19 -11.33 -27.08
N ARG A 58 8.17 -12.65 -27.26
CA ARG A 58 7.48 -13.58 -26.36
C ARG A 58 8.15 -13.65 -24.98
N GLN A 59 9.49 -13.71 -24.93
CA GLN A 59 10.25 -13.67 -23.68
C GLN A 59 10.05 -12.35 -22.94
N GLN A 60 10.07 -11.23 -23.65
CA GLN A 60 9.86 -9.91 -23.06
C GLN A 60 8.45 -9.79 -22.45
N ARG A 61 7.41 -10.24 -23.15
CA ARG A 61 6.04 -10.29 -22.60
C ARG A 61 5.94 -11.21 -21.37
N ALA A 62 6.60 -12.37 -21.40
CA ALA A 62 6.61 -13.29 -20.27
C ALA A 62 7.32 -12.67 -19.06
N GLN A 63 8.45 -11.99 -19.28
CA GLN A 63 9.19 -11.28 -18.22
C GLN A 63 8.39 -10.09 -17.67
N GLU A 64 7.71 -9.32 -18.52
CA GLU A 64 6.84 -8.23 -18.07
C GLU A 64 5.65 -8.75 -17.25
N ALA A 65 5.03 -9.84 -17.68
CA ALA A 65 3.96 -10.49 -16.93
C ALA A 65 4.45 -11.01 -15.57
N ALA A 66 5.63 -11.63 -15.53
CA ALA A 66 6.26 -12.09 -14.29
C ALA A 66 6.63 -10.93 -13.34
N LYS A 67 7.12 -9.81 -13.87
CA LYS A 67 7.39 -8.59 -13.07
C LYS A 67 6.12 -7.96 -12.54
N ARG A 68 5.02 -8.00 -13.28
CA ARG A 68 3.71 -7.49 -12.80
C ARG A 68 3.16 -8.37 -11.69
N SER A 69 3.24 -9.69 -11.84
CA SER A 69 2.76 -10.62 -10.81
C SER A 69 3.63 -10.58 -9.55
N SER A 70 4.95 -10.41 -9.67
CA SER A 70 5.81 -10.22 -8.50
C SER A 70 5.44 -8.95 -7.74
N ARG A 71 5.34 -7.80 -8.42
CA ARG A 71 4.94 -6.53 -7.80
C ARG A 71 3.57 -6.60 -7.12
N ALA A 72 2.62 -7.32 -7.72
CA ALA A 72 1.30 -7.51 -7.13
C ALA A 72 1.37 -8.36 -5.85
N ARG A 73 2.22 -9.39 -5.82
CA ARG A 73 2.47 -10.21 -4.62
C ARG A 73 3.16 -9.39 -3.54
N ASP A 74 4.24 -8.68 -3.88
CA ASP A 74 4.99 -7.83 -2.94
C ASP A 74 4.07 -6.77 -2.31
N ARG A 75 3.20 -6.15 -3.10
CA ARG A 75 2.19 -5.20 -2.61
C ARG A 75 1.18 -5.87 -1.67
N ALA A 76 0.67 -7.04 -2.03
CA ALA A 76 -0.29 -7.76 -1.20
C ALA A 76 0.33 -8.19 0.14
N GLU A 77 1.59 -8.63 0.13
CA GLU A 77 2.35 -8.95 1.35
C GLU A 77 2.59 -7.71 2.21
N GLN A 78 2.96 -6.57 1.60
CA GLN A 78 3.13 -5.31 2.32
C GLN A 78 1.83 -4.85 3.00
N ILE A 79 0.70 -4.90 2.28
CA ILE A 79 -0.61 -4.54 2.83
C ILE A 79 -0.99 -5.49 3.96
N ARG A 80 -0.78 -6.80 3.78
CA ARG A 80 -1.06 -7.79 4.82
C ARG A 80 -0.22 -7.54 6.07
N HIS A 81 1.07 -7.26 5.92
CA HIS A 81 1.95 -6.96 7.04
C HIS A 81 1.50 -5.70 7.78
N LEU A 82 1.15 -4.64 7.07
CA LEU A 82 0.66 -3.40 7.68
C LEU A 82 -0.68 -3.60 8.39
N ARG A 83 -1.60 -4.37 7.83
CA ARG A 83 -2.87 -4.73 8.50
C ARG A 83 -2.64 -5.46 9.82
N GLY A 84 -1.68 -6.40 9.85
CA GLY A 84 -1.28 -7.08 11.08
C GLY A 84 -0.77 -6.09 12.13
N ARG A 85 0.10 -5.15 11.74
CA ARG A 85 0.57 -4.12 12.67
C ARG A 85 -0.54 -3.16 13.13
N GLN A 86 -1.44 -2.76 12.24
CA GLN A 86 -2.61 -1.94 12.59
C GLN A 86 -3.52 -2.66 13.59
N PHE A 87 -3.64 -3.99 13.50
CA PHE A 87 -4.39 -4.78 14.46
C PHE A 87 -3.71 -4.81 15.83
N GLU A 88 -2.38 -5.00 15.88
CA GLU A 88 -1.59 -4.93 17.13
C GLU A 88 -1.74 -3.56 17.82
N GLU A 89 -1.59 -2.47 17.06
CA GLU A 89 -1.80 -1.09 17.54
C GLU A 89 -3.23 -0.90 18.05
N LEU A 90 -4.24 -1.36 17.31
CA LEU A 90 -5.63 -1.24 17.71
C LEU A 90 -5.91 -2.02 19.01
N GLN A 91 -5.34 -3.22 19.15
CA GLN A 91 -5.46 -4.03 20.36
C GLN A 91 -4.81 -3.35 21.56
N HIS A 92 -3.61 -2.78 21.37
CA HIS A 92 -2.93 -1.99 22.40
C HIS A 92 -3.79 -0.78 22.84
N ASN A 93 -4.24 0.01 21.87
CA ASN A 93 -5.07 1.20 22.10
C ASN A 93 -6.40 0.85 22.75
N THR A 94 -7.03 -0.27 22.36
CA THR A 94 -8.27 -0.76 22.99
C THR A 94 -8.05 -1.05 24.48
N GLY A 95 -6.92 -1.66 24.84
CA GLY A 95 -6.54 -1.88 26.24
C GLY A 95 -6.39 -0.57 27.01
N ALA A 96 -5.71 0.42 26.42
CA ALA A 96 -5.52 1.73 27.02
C ALA A 96 -6.86 2.51 27.20
N VAL A 97 -7.74 2.46 26.20
CA VAL A 97 -9.09 3.05 26.27
C VAL A 97 -9.94 2.38 27.34
N SER A 98 -9.87 1.05 27.48
CA SER A 98 -10.59 0.32 28.53
C SER A 98 -10.11 0.72 29.92
N GLN A 99 -8.80 0.89 30.12
CA GLN A 99 -8.24 1.41 31.37
C GLN A 99 -8.69 2.85 31.66
N LEU A 100 -8.68 3.72 30.64
CA LEU A 100 -9.18 5.09 30.72
C LEU A 100 -10.65 5.11 31.17
N GLN A 101 -11.50 4.32 30.52
CA GLN A 101 -12.91 4.19 30.87
C GLN A 101 -13.10 3.70 32.32
N ASP A 102 -12.38 2.66 32.72
CA ASP A 102 -12.49 2.07 34.07
C ASP A 102 -12.17 3.11 35.15
N ILE A 103 -11.07 3.84 35.01
CA ILE A 103 -10.65 4.85 35.99
C ILE A 103 -11.57 6.07 35.99
N LEU A 104 -12.01 6.55 34.83
CA LEU A 104 -12.99 7.64 34.73
C LEU A 104 -14.35 7.26 35.31
N SER A 105 -14.76 5.99 35.21
CA SER A 105 -16.01 5.49 35.79
C SER A 105 -15.98 5.41 37.32
N LYS A 106 -14.82 5.11 37.90
CA LYS A 106 -14.60 5.05 39.35
C LYS A 106 -14.43 6.43 39.99
N THR A 107 -14.04 7.42 39.19
CA THR A 107 -13.79 8.77 39.66
C THR A 107 -15.09 9.57 39.66
N ARG A 108 -15.55 10.04 40.83
CA ARG A 108 -16.79 10.82 40.96
C ARG A 108 -16.63 12.33 40.71
N THR A 109 -15.42 12.84 40.84
CA THR A 109 -15.13 14.28 40.74
C THR A 109 -13.89 14.55 39.90
N ALA A 110 -13.90 15.67 39.19
CA ALA A 110 -12.85 16.04 38.26
C ALA A 110 -11.62 16.48 39.05
N ARG A 111 -10.67 15.56 39.21
CA ARG A 111 -9.40 15.82 39.92
C ARG A 111 -8.28 16.06 38.92
N ALA A 112 -7.35 16.95 39.28
CA ALA A 112 -6.22 17.32 38.42
C ALA A 112 -5.30 16.12 38.11
N ASP A 113 -5.06 15.25 39.08
CA ASP A 113 -4.23 14.04 38.92
C ASP A 113 -4.85 13.03 37.95
N VAL A 114 -6.18 12.90 37.95
CA VAL A 114 -6.91 12.04 37.01
C VAL A 114 -6.77 12.56 35.58
N TRP A 115 -6.85 13.88 35.37
CA TRP A 115 -6.68 14.47 34.04
C TRP A 115 -5.23 14.41 33.54
N GLU A 116 -4.25 14.62 34.41
CA GLU A 116 -2.84 14.44 34.05
C GLU A 116 -2.56 12.99 33.66
N TRP A 117 -3.08 12.03 34.43
CA TRP A 117 -3.00 10.62 34.09
C TRP A 117 -3.70 10.30 32.76
N ALA A 118 -4.93 10.78 32.56
CA ALA A 118 -5.70 10.55 31.34
C ALA A 118 -4.99 11.11 30.09
N ALA A 119 -4.37 12.29 30.21
CA ALA A 119 -3.55 12.88 29.15
C ALA A 119 -2.37 11.96 28.79
N ARG A 120 -1.66 11.41 29.78
CA ARG A 120 -0.56 10.46 29.54
C ARG A 120 -1.04 9.16 28.89
N VAL A 121 -2.24 8.68 29.20
CA VAL A 121 -2.84 7.49 28.56
C VAL A 121 -3.13 7.75 27.09
N VAL A 122 -3.74 8.89 26.74
CA VAL A 122 -4.01 9.18 25.32
C VAL A 122 -2.75 9.53 24.54
N ASP A 123 -1.68 9.96 25.21
CA ASP A 123 -0.35 10.17 24.61
C ASP A 123 0.37 8.85 24.31
N SER A 124 0.00 7.75 25.00
CA SER A 124 0.56 6.42 24.73
C SER A 124 -0.13 5.70 23.57
N PHE A 125 -1.13 6.31 22.92
CA PHE A 125 -1.80 5.70 21.78
C PHE A 125 -0.85 5.61 20.58
N GLU A 126 -0.84 4.44 19.95
CA GLU A 126 -0.01 4.16 18.77
C GLU A 126 -0.79 4.41 17.47
N PHE A 127 -0.14 5.01 16.48
CA PHE A 127 -0.72 5.36 15.18
C PHE A 127 0.27 5.14 14.01
N ASP A 128 1.37 4.42 14.23
CA ASP A 128 2.49 4.37 13.28
C ASP A 128 2.16 3.53 12.05
N ALA A 129 1.57 2.36 12.24
CA ALA A 129 1.08 1.50 11.17
C ALA A 129 -0.03 2.21 10.40
N ARG A 130 -0.92 2.94 11.09
CA ARG A 130 -1.93 3.77 10.41
C ARG A 130 -1.30 4.85 9.52
N ARG A 131 -0.30 5.59 10.02
CA ARG A 131 0.41 6.60 9.22
C ARG A 131 1.10 5.99 8.02
N HIS A 132 1.77 4.85 8.19
CA HIS A 132 2.38 4.13 7.07
C HIS A 132 1.35 3.65 6.04
N PHE A 133 0.17 3.23 6.49
CA PHE A 133 -0.92 2.81 5.62
C PHE A 133 -1.51 3.98 4.82
N GLU A 134 -1.60 5.18 5.41
CA GLU A 134 -2.06 6.41 4.74
C GLU A 134 -1.10 6.89 3.63
N LEU A 135 0.19 6.60 3.77
CA LEU A 135 1.19 6.89 2.74
C LEU A 135 1.10 5.96 1.53
N LEU A 136 0.38 4.83 1.64
CA LEU A 136 0.16 3.94 0.50
C LEU A 136 -0.93 4.49 -0.43
N ALA A 137 -0.66 4.46 -1.73
CA ALA A 137 -1.65 4.76 -2.76
C ALA A 137 -2.65 3.60 -2.88
N LEU A 138 -3.64 3.56 -1.99
CA LEU A 138 -4.67 2.54 -1.95
C LEU A 138 -5.66 2.67 -3.11
N THR A 139 -5.97 1.52 -3.71
CA THR A 139 -7.07 1.39 -4.66
C THR A 139 -8.42 1.60 -3.96
N PRO A 140 -9.50 1.93 -4.68
CA PRO A 140 -10.82 2.08 -4.09
C PRO A 140 -11.32 0.83 -3.36
N ALA A 141 -11.02 -0.37 -3.87
CA ALA A 141 -11.37 -1.63 -3.23
C ALA A 141 -10.65 -1.81 -1.89
N GLU A 142 -9.33 -1.58 -1.87
CA GLU A 142 -8.52 -1.67 -0.63
C GLU A 142 -9.00 -0.69 0.46
N ARG A 143 -9.54 0.49 0.07
CA ARG A 143 -10.12 1.46 1.01
C ARG A 143 -11.45 1.01 1.61
N LEU A 144 -12.28 0.33 0.83
CA LEU A 144 -13.56 -0.19 1.33
C LEU A 144 -13.32 -1.27 2.40
N ASP A 145 -12.30 -2.12 2.19
CA ASP A 145 -11.90 -3.13 3.18
C ASP A 145 -11.40 -2.51 4.50
N ASP A 146 -10.84 -1.29 4.45
CA ASP A 146 -10.24 -0.60 5.60
C ASP A 146 -11.20 0.36 6.31
N ALA A 147 -12.44 0.48 5.86
CA ALA A 147 -13.37 1.51 6.36
C ALA A 147 -13.68 1.39 7.87
N ASP A 148 -13.78 0.17 8.38
CA ASP A 148 -13.97 -0.08 9.82
C ASP A 148 -12.75 0.34 10.64
N LEU A 149 -11.54 0.03 10.17
CA LEU A 149 -10.29 0.43 10.78
C LEU A 149 -10.13 1.95 10.77
N GLU A 150 -10.41 2.58 9.63
CA GLU A 150 -10.37 4.03 9.49
C GLU A 150 -11.31 4.72 10.49
N ARG A 151 -12.52 4.18 10.68
CA ARG A 151 -13.47 4.70 11.69
C ARG A 151 -12.88 4.58 13.09
N ALA A 152 -12.36 3.41 13.46
CA ALA A 152 -11.78 3.16 14.76
C ALA A 152 -10.60 4.11 15.08
N TYR A 153 -9.69 4.33 14.13
CA TYR A 153 -8.58 5.27 14.29
C TYR A 153 -9.06 6.73 14.42
N ARG A 154 -10.09 7.14 13.67
CA ARG A 154 -10.70 8.47 13.83
C ARG A 154 -11.33 8.66 15.20
N ASP A 155 -11.99 7.64 15.73
CA ASP A 155 -12.61 7.70 17.06
C ASP A 155 -11.56 7.77 18.17
N LEU A 156 -10.44 7.04 18.04
CA LEU A 156 -9.27 7.19 18.92
C LEU A 156 -8.70 8.61 18.88
N GLN A 157 -8.50 9.19 17.69
CA GLN A 157 -8.02 10.57 17.56
C GLN A 157 -8.98 11.57 18.22
N ARG A 158 -10.30 11.41 18.00
CA ARG A 158 -11.33 12.24 18.65
C ARG A 158 -11.28 12.13 20.17
N LEU A 159 -11.03 10.93 20.70
CA LEU A 159 -10.89 10.71 22.14
C LEU A 159 -9.65 11.43 22.68
N THR A 160 -8.50 11.34 21.99
CA THR A 160 -7.29 12.09 22.35
C THR A 160 -7.56 13.59 22.41
N TYR A 161 -8.24 14.16 21.41
CA TYR A 161 -8.58 15.58 21.41
C TYR A 161 -9.51 15.95 22.57
N ARG A 162 -10.58 15.19 22.79
CA ARG A 162 -11.54 15.45 23.88
C ARG A 162 -10.89 15.36 25.26
N VAL A 163 -10.03 14.38 25.50
CA VAL A 163 -9.31 14.25 26.78
C VAL A 163 -8.41 15.46 27.03
N ARG A 164 -7.66 15.90 26.00
CA ARG A 164 -6.79 17.07 26.11
C ARG A 164 -7.56 18.36 26.32
N GLU A 165 -8.68 18.52 25.60
CA GLU A 165 -9.59 19.66 25.77
C GLU A 165 -10.17 19.70 27.17
N ALA A 166 -10.68 18.57 27.68
CA ALA A 166 -11.23 18.48 29.02
C ALA A 166 -10.17 18.70 30.12
N ALA A 167 -8.95 18.22 29.93
CA ALA A 167 -7.84 18.49 30.85
C ALA A 167 -7.47 19.98 30.89
N ALA A 168 -7.45 20.66 29.74
CA ALA A 168 -7.21 22.10 29.67
C ALA A 168 -8.37 22.91 30.28
N ALA A 169 -9.61 22.50 30.00
CA ALA A 169 -10.82 23.11 30.56
C ALA A 169 -10.87 22.93 32.08
N HIS A 170 -10.50 21.75 32.59
CA HIS A 170 -10.38 21.49 34.02
C HIS A 170 -9.38 22.43 34.69
N ALA A 171 -8.19 22.58 34.11
CA ALA A 171 -7.17 23.50 34.62
C ALA A 171 -7.67 24.95 34.69
N PHE A 172 -8.48 25.37 33.71
CA PHE A 172 -9.14 26.68 33.72
C PHE A 172 -10.22 26.79 34.80
N PHE A 173 -11.16 25.83 34.86
CA PHE A 173 -12.30 25.89 35.76
C PHE A 173 -11.93 25.75 37.24
N TYR A 174 -10.99 24.86 37.57
CA TYR A 174 -10.51 24.70 38.95
C TYR A 174 -9.46 25.75 39.33
N GLY A 175 -8.60 26.14 38.39
CA GLY A 175 -7.51 27.08 38.67
C GLY A 175 -7.94 28.54 38.71
N TYR A 176 -8.93 28.93 37.90
CA TYR A 176 -9.28 30.34 37.69
C TYR A 176 -10.71 30.68 38.13
N SER A 177 -11.72 29.88 37.74
CA SER A 177 -13.13 30.21 38.01
C SER A 177 -13.73 29.54 39.23
N ALA A 178 -13.01 28.60 39.87
CA ALA A 178 -13.48 27.73 40.95
C ALA A 178 -14.85 27.07 40.65
N ASP A 179 -15.11 26.73 39.38
CA ASP A 179 -16.38 26.15 38.93
C ASP A 179 -16.30 24.63 38.85
N GLU A 180 -16.54 23.98 40.00
CA GLU A 180 -16.55 22.53 40.12
C GLU A 180 -17.64 21.87 39.25
N LYS A 181 -18.78 22.53 39.03
CA LYS A 181 -19.89 21.94 38.27
C LYS A 181 -19.52 21.77 36.80
N SER A 182 -18.92 22.79 36.20
CA SER A 182 -18.46 22.74 34.81
C SER A 182 -17.33 21.73 34.61
N ALA A 183 -16.40 21.64 35.58
CA ALA A 183 -15.33 20.65 35.57
C ALA A 183 -15.84 19.20 35.66
N ASN A 184 -16.82 18.94 36.53
CA ASN A 184 -17.44 17.62 36.67
C ASN A 184 -18.28 17.24 35.43
N TRP A 185 -18.94 18.22 34.79
CA TRP A 185 -19.66 17.99 33.54
C TRP A 185 -18.73 17.55 32.39
N GLN A 186 -17.56 18.18 32.26
CA GLN A 186 -16.54 17.78 31.27
C GLN A 186 -16.05 16.34 31.49
N GLN A 187 -15.85 15.95 32.75
CA GLN A 187 -15.46 14.57 33.07
C GLN A 187 -16.55 13.57 32.65
N GLU A 188 -17.81 13.88 32.93
CA GLU A 188 -18.95 13.05 32.55
C GLU A 188 -19.03 12.87 31.03
N GLU A 189 -18.81 13.94 30.26
CA GLU A 189 -18.82 13.89 28.80
C GLU A 189 -17.69 13.00 28.25
N VAL A 190 -16.46 13.18 28.75
CA VAL A 190 -15.33 12.34 28.34
C VAL A 190 -15.53 10.89 28.75
N ARG A 191 -16.09 10.63 29.93
CA ARG A 191 -16.41 9.28 30.39
C ARG A 191 -17.36 8.59 29.42
N HIS A 192 -18.47 9.25 29.08
CA HIS A 192 -19.46 8.68 28.17
C HIS A 192 -18.87 8.44 26.78
N PHE A 193 -18.05 9.37 26.28
CA PHE A 193 -17.38 9.19 25.00
C PHE A 193 -16.37 8.04 25.02
N ALA A 194 -15.58 7.91 26.09
CA ALA A 194 -14.64 6.80 26.25
C ALA A 194 -15.35 5.44 26.31
N GLU A 195 -16.53 5.35 26.92
CA GLU A 195 -17.36 4.15 26.92
C GLU A 195 -17.83 3.75 25.51
N LEU A 196 -18.30 4.72 24.72
CA LEU A 196 -18.71 4.50 23.33
C LEU A 196 -17.53 3.99 22.50
N VAL A 197 -16.38 4.68 22.57
CA VAL A 197 -15.16 4.30 21.85
C VAL A 197 -14.67 2.92 22.29
N SER A 198 -14.64 2.63 23.59
CA SER A 198 -14.26 1.31 24.14
C SER A 198 -15.12 0.18 23.56
N SER A 199 -16.44 0.38 23.52
CA SER A 199 -17.40 -0.58 22.97
C SER A 199 -17.17 -0.83 21.47
N ASP A 200 -17.01 0.24 20.69
CA ASP A 200 -16.85 0.15 19.25
C ASP A 200 -15.49 -0.42 18.83
N LEU A 201 -14.42 -0.07 19.55
CA LEU A 201 -13.09 -0.66 19.37
C LEU A 201 -13.11 -2.16 19.67
N THR A 202 -13.72 -2.56 20.78
CA THR A 202 -13.83 -3.99 21.16
C THR A 202 -14.56 -4.79 20.08
N LYS A 203 -15.68 -4.27 19.56
CA LYS A 203 -16.41 -4.91 18.45
C LYS A 203 -15.57 -4.98 17.17
N THR A 204 -14.77 -3.95 16.89
CA THR A 204 -13.94 -3.89 15.69
C THR A 204 -12.79 -4.89 15.76
N VAL A 205 -12.07 -4.94 16.89
CA VAL A 205 -11.04 -5.94 17.16
C VAL A 205 -11.61 -7.36 17.07
N GLN A 206 -12.81 -7.59 17.61
CA GLN A 206 -13.45 -8.91 17.54
C GLN A 206 -13.80 -9.30 16.10
N ARG A 207 -14.39 -8.39 15.31
CA ARG A 207 -14.68 -8.62 13.88
C ARG A 207 -13.42 -8.92 13.08
N MET A 208 -12.31 -8.26 13.38
CA MET A 208 -11.02 -8.51 12.71
C MET A 208 -10.42 -9.88 13.05
N LYS A 209 -10.58 -10.34 14.30
CA LYS A 209 -10.19 -11.71 14.69
C LYS A 209 -11.00 -12.75 13.93
N GLU A 210 -12.30 -12.52 13.79
CA GLU A 210 -13.22 -13.44 13.10
C GLU A 210 -12.99 -13.47 11.59
N SER A 211 -12.60 -12.35 10.97
CA SER A 211 -12.32 -12.27 9.53
C SER A 211 -10.96 -12.83 9.11
N GLY A 212 -10.10 -13.23 10.06
CA GLY A 212 -8.73 -13.65 9.77
C GLY A 212 -7.87 -12.51 9.19
N ALA A 213 -8.26 -11.26 9.45
CA ALA A 213 -7.50 -10.07 9.08
C ALA A 213 -6.29 -9.81 10.01
N ALA A 214 -6.17 -10.60 11.08
CA ALA A 214 -5.01 -10.69 11.97
C ALA A 214 -3.97 -11.69 11.45
#